data_AF-A0A2H6NG84-F1
#
_entry.id   AF-A0A2H6NG84-F1
#
_cell.length_a   1.000
_cell.length_b   1.000
_cell.length_c   1.000
_cell.angle_alpha   90.00
_cell.angle_beta   90.00
_cell.angle_gamma   90.00
#
_symmetry.space_group_name_H-M   'P 1'
#
loop_
_entity.id
_entity.type
_entity.pdbx_description
1 polymer ?
#
loop_
_entity_poly.entity_id
_entity_poly.type
_entity_poly.pdbx_seq_one_letter_code
_entity_poly.pdbx_strand_id
1 'polypeptide(L)'
;LKTDSCDVNECVQQVVELLQERDIVPVDASYEVKELYVPENKLKLAKTDAETLPTLEINKVDMQWVQVLAEGWATPLNGFMREREYLQCLHFDCLLDEF
;
A
#
# COMPACT_ATOMS: atom_id res chain seq x y z
N LEU A 1 -1.97 -1.48 30.52
CA LEU A 1 -2.22 -2.75 29.81
C LEU A 1 -3.28 -3.52 30.59
N LYS A 2 -4.46 -3.75 29.99
CA LYS A 2 -5.51 -4.57 30.60
C LYS A 2 -5.18 -6.04 30.32
N THR A 3 -4.25 -6.60 31.08
CA THR A 3 -3.77 -7.99 30.90
C THR A 3 -4.81 -9.04 31.29
N ASP A 4 -5.91 -8.63 31.92
CA ASP A 4 -7.06 -9.49 32.24
C ASP A 4 -7.93 -9.81 31.01
N SER A 5 -7.74 -9.07 29.91
CA SER A 5 -8.53 -9.18 28.69
C SER A 5 -7.70 -9.25 27.41
N CYS A 6 -6.36 -9.43 27.49
CA CYS A 6 -5.51 -9.70 26.33
C CYS A 6 -4.71 -10.99 26.49
N ASP A 7 -4.59 -11.76 25.42
CA ASP A 7 -3.65 -12.87 25.37
C ASP A 7 -2.20 -12.37 25.12
N VAL A 8 -1.22 -13.25 25.29
CA VAL A 8 0.20 -12.85 25.16
C VAL A 8 0.51 -12.26 23.77
N ASN A 9 -0.10 -12.79 22.71
CA ASN A 9 0.15 -12.32 21.35
C ASN A 9 -0.44 -10.93 21.12
N GLU A 10 -1.64 -10.67 21.61
CA GLU A 10 -2.28 -9.35 21.54
C GLU A 10 -1.48 -8.29 22.30
N CYS A 11 -0.97 -8.63 23.47
CA CYS A 11 -0.16 -7.69 24.24
C CYS A 11 1.22 -7.46 23.55
N VAL A 12 1.79 -8.47 22.87
CA VAL A 12 3.02 -8.31 22.04
C VAL A 12 2.75 -7.46 20.81
N GLN A 13 1.66 -7.71 20.08
CA GLN A 13 1.27 -6.99 18.87
C GLN A 13 1.11 -5.49 19.15
N GLN A 14 0.43 -5.12 20.24
CA GLN A 14 0.29 -3.72 20.65
C GLN A 14 1.63 -3.02 20.90
N VAL A 15 2.61 -3.74 21.45
CA VAL A 15 3.95 -3.18 21.70
C VAL A 15 4.72 -3.07 20.39
N VAL A 16 4.64 -4.06 19.49
CA VAL A 16 5.28 -4.00 18.17
C VAL A 16 4.72 -2.84 17.34
N GLU A 17 3.40 -2.69 17.28
CA GLU A 17 2.73 -1.58 16.60
C GLU A 17 3.20 -0.23 17.16
N LEU A 18 3.27 -0.08 18.49
CA LEU A 18 3.79 1.14 19.12
C LEU A 18 5.26 1.40 18.76
N LEU A 19 6.09 0.36 18.67
CA LEU A 19 7.49 0.52 18.28
C LEU A 19 7.65 0.87 16.80
N GLN A 20 6.77 0.36 15.93
CA GLN A 20 6.69 0.72 14.53
C GLN A 20 6.24 2.17 14.34
N GLU A 21 5.20 2.61 15.06
CA GLU A 21 4.75 4.01 15.04
C GLU A 21 5.80 5.03 15.52
N ARG A 22 6.80 4.56 16.29
CA ARG A 22 7.89 5.39 16.82
C ARG A 22 9.20 5.23 16.06
N ASP A 23 9.15 4.56 14.90
CA ASP A 23 10.31 4.31 14.04
C ASP A 23 11.46 3.57 14.75
N ILE A 24 11.13 2.76 15.77
CA ILE A 24 12.09 1.93 16.52
C ILE A 24 12.25 0.56 15.85
N VAL A 25 11.15 0.01 15.34
CA VAL A 25 11.10 -1.26 14.61
C VAL A 25 10.58 -0.96 13.20
N PRO A 26 11.28 -1.36 12.12
CA PRO A 26 10.79 -1.14 10.76
C PRO A 26 9.52 -1.95 10.47
N VAL A 27 8.73 -1.49 9.51
CA VAL A 27 7.60 -2.24 8.98
C VAL A 27 8.08 -2.95 7.74
N ASP A 28 8.34 -4.25 7.84
CA ASP A 28 8.80 -5.02 6.70
C ASP A 28 7.78 -5.03 5.54
N ALA A 29 8.28 -5.22 4.32
CA ALA A 29 7.43 -5.41 3.15
C ALA A 29 6.49 -6.61 3.37
N SER A 30 5.19 -6.35 3.37
CA SER A 30 4.15 -7.36 3.58
C SER A 30 3.53 -7.79 2.24
N TYR A 31 3.16 -9.07 2.18
CA TYR A 31 2.30 -9.61 1.11
C TYR A 31 0.80 -9.53 1.47
N GLU A 32 0.46 -8.87 2.58
CA GLU A 32 -0.93 -8.57 2.91
C GLU A 32 -1.55 -7.66 1.85
N VAL A 33 -2.71 -8.07 1.33
CA VAL A 33 -3.36 -7.42 0.20
C VAL A 33 -3.53 -5.92 0.46
N LYS A 34 -2.85 -5.12 -0.35
CA LYS A 34 -2.90 -3.66 -0.30
C LYS A 34 -3.70 -3.15 -1.48
N GLU A 35 -4.99 -2.95 -1.25
CA GLU A 35 -5.86 -2.29 -2.22
C GLU A 35 -5.48 -0.82 -2.37
N LEU A 36 -5.55 -0.31 -3.61
CA LEU A 36 -5.31 1.11 -3.92
C LEU A 36 -6.60 1.87 -4.22
N TYR A 37 -7.76 1.27 -3.91
CA TYR A 37 -9.04 1.97 -3.96
C TYR A 37 -9.12 3.06 -2.90
N VAL A 38 -9.76 4.17 -3.25
CA VAL A 38 -10.15 5.18 -2.27
C VAL A 38 -11.26 4.58 -1.39
N PRO A 39 -11.17 4.69 -0.05
CA PRO A 39 -12.24 4.25 0.85
C PRO A 39 -13.60 4.83 0.43
N GLU A 40 -14.67 4.02 0.47
CA GLU A 40 -15.98 4.42 -0.06
C GLU A 40 -16.51 5.74 0.54
N ASN A 41 -16.26 5.94 1.84
CA ASN A 41 -16.65 7.16 2.56
C ASN A 41 -15.92 8.43 2.08
N LYS A 42 -14.79 8.29 1.37
CA LYS A 42 -14.00 9.39 0.79
C LYS A 42 -14.15 9.52 -0.72
N LEU A 43 -14.84 8.60 -1.39
CA LEU A 43 -14.93 8.54 -2.86
C LEU A 43 -15.51 9.82 -3.47
N LYS A 44 -16.55 10.40 -2.86
CA LYS A 44 -17.17 11.64 -3.36
C LYS A 44 -16.19 12.81 -3.36
N LEU A 45 -15.42 12.96 -2.28
CA LEU A 45 -14.41 14.00 -2.15
C LEU A 45 -13.29 13.81 -3.18
N ALA A 46 -12.78 12.58 -3.29
CA ALA A 46 -11.73 12.25 -4.26
C ALA A 46 -12.16 12.51 -5.72
N LYS A 47 -13.43 12.28 -6.06
CA LYS A 47 -13.97 12.61 -7.39
C LYS A 47 -14.00 14.12 -7.64
N THR A 48 -14.48 14.90 -6.68
CA THR A 48 -14.49 16.37 -6.78
C THR A 48 -13.07 16.92 -6.90
N ASP A 49 -12.12 16.39 -6.13
CA ASP A 49 -10.71 16.81 -6.22
C ASP A 49 -10.11 16.44 -7.59
N ALA A 50 -10.41 15.24 -8.12
CA ALA A 50 -9.91 14.79 -9.42
C ALA A 50 -10.39 15.66 -10.60
N GLU A 51 -11.60 16.22 -10.53
CA GLU A 51 -12.13 17.14 -11.56
C GLU A 51 -11.33 18.46 -11.65
N THR A 52 -10.58 18.81 -10.60
CA THR A 52 -9.74 20.02 -10.58
C THR A 52 -8.34 19.81 -11.16
N LEU A 53 -7.95 18.56 -11.42
CA LEU A 53 -6.61 18.20 -11.86
C LEU A 53 -6.53 18.05 -13.39
N PRO A 54 -5.34 18.25 -13.99
CA PRO A 54 -5.11 17.88 -15.39
C PRO A 54 -5.36 16.39 -15.62
N THR A 55 -5.93 16.06 -16.77
CA THR A 55 -6.23 14.68 -17.14
C THR A 55 -5.19 14.11 -18.11
N LEU A 56 -4.96 12.80 -18.00
CA LEU A 56 -4.19 12.01 -18.95
C LEU A 56 -5.11 10.91 -19.47
N GLU A 57 -5.32 10.87 -20.79
CA GLU A 57 -6.10 9.80 -21.41
C GLU A 57 -5.29 8.50 -21.42
N ILE A 58 -5.92 7.42 -21.00
CA ILE A 58 -5.33 6.09 -20.94
C ILE A 58 -6.11 5.13 -21.83
N ASN A 59 -5.42 4.13 -22.38
CA ASN A 59 -6.04 3.13 -23.23
C ASN A 59 -6.64 1.97 -22.41
N LYS A 60 -7.22 0.98 -23.10
CA LYS A 60 -7.84 -0.18 -22.43
C LYS A 60 -6.86 -1.05 -21.65
N VAL A 61 -5.65 -1.26 -22.16
CA VAL A 61 -4.60 -2.06 -21.48
C VAL A 61 -4.11 -1.32 -20.24
N ASP A 62 -3.95 -0.01 -20.32
CA ASP A 62 -3.60 0.83 -19.18
C ASP A 62 -4.68 0.73 -18.10
N MET A 63 -5.96 0.77 -18.48
CA MET A 63 -7.08 0.61 -17.54
C MET A 63 -7.10 -0.77 -16.87
N GLN A 64 -6.69 -1.83 -17.58
CA GLN A 64 -6.53 -3.16 -16.99
C GLN A 64 -5.40 -3.17 -15.96
N TRP A 65 -4.27 -2.49 -16.23
CA TRP A 65 -3.20 -2.34 -15.25
C TRP A 65 -3.62 -1.50 -14.03
N VAL A 66 -4.44 -0.47 -14.23
CA VAL A 66 -5.06 0.27 -13.11
C VAL A 66 -5.88 -0.67 -12.23
N GLN A 67 -6.66 -1.59 -12.83
CA GLN A 67 -7.43 -2.58 -12.07
C GLN A 67 -6.54 -3.57 -11.31
N VAL A 68 -5.48 -4.10 -11.95
CA VAL A 68 -4.49 -5.00 -11.29
C VAL A 68 -3.89 -4.33 -10.05
N LEU A 69 -3.53 -3.05 -10.16
CA LEU A 69 -3.03 -2.25 -9.05
C LEU A 69 -4.10 -2.00 -7.98
N ALA A 70 -5.31 -1.63 -8.39
CA ALA A 70 -6.38 -1.26 -7.47
C ALA A 70 -6.84 -2.42 -6.59
N GLU A 71 -6.96 -3.63 -7.15
CA GLU A 71 -7.31 -4.85 -6.44
C GLU A 71 -6.14 -5.45 -5.62
N GLY A 72 -4.96 -4.84 -5.64
CA GLY A 72 -3.81 -5.27 -4.83
C GLY A 72 -3.07 -6.50 -5.35
N TRP A 73 -3.27 -6.91 -6.61
CA TRP A 73 -2.52 -8.04 -7.20
C TRP A 73 -1.01 -7.82 -7.27
N ALA A 74 -0.58 -6.56 -7.32
CA ALA A 74 0.82 -6.15 -7.32
C ALA A 74 1.29 -5.62 -5.95
N THR A 75 0.63 -6.02 -4.85
CA THR A 75 1.08 -5.72 -3.48
C THR A 75 2.57 -6.06 -3.33
N PRO A 76 3.41 -5.18 -2.75
CA PRO A 76 3.05 -3.99 -1.95
C PRO A 76 3.10 -2.64 -2.69
N LEU A 77 3.07 -2.63 -4.02
CA LEU A 77 3.19 -1.40 -4.82
C LEU A 77 2.19 -0.31 -4.39
N ASN A 78 2.65 0.94 -4.39
CA ASN A 78 1.83 2.13 -4.07
C ASN A 78 1.16 2.75 -5.31
N GLY A 79 1.36 2.17 -6.49
CA GLY A 79 0.93 2.68 -7.79
C GLY A 79 1.79 2.11 -8.91
N PHE A 80 1.84 2.80 -10.05
CA PHE A 80 2.77 2.45 -11.12
C PHE A 80 4.23 2.57 -10.64
N MET A 81 5.07 1.61 -11.04
CA MET A 81 6.48 1.55 -10.64
C MET A 81 7.21 2.86 -10.95
N ARG A 82 7.93 3.37 -9.96
CA ARG A 82 8.92 4.43 -10.12
C ARG A 82 10.21 3.85 -10.69
N GLU A 83 11.13 4.73 -11.09
CA GLU A 83 12.42 4.34 -11.69
C GLU A 83 13.15 3.26 -10.88
N ARG A 84 13.22 3.41 -9.56
CA ARG A 84 13.90 2.45 -8.67
C ARG A 84 13.23 1.07 -8.72
N GLU A 85 11.92 1.01 -8.50
CA GLU A 85 11.13 -0.23 -8.54
C GLU A 85 11.23 -0.89 -9.92
N TYR A 86 11.19 -0.08 -10.98
CA TYR A 86 11.28 -0.55 -12.36
C TYR A 86 12.64 -1.15 -12.69
N LEU A 87 13.74 -0.50 -12.29
CA LEU A 87 15.09 -1.03 -12.47
C LEU A 87 15.30 -2.32 -11.67
N GLN A 88 14.77 -2.39 -10.45
CA GLN A 88 14.85 -3.60 -9.64
C GLN A 88 14.09 -4.75 -10.28
N CYS A 89 12.85 -4.50 -10.73
CA CYS A 89 12.05 -5.46 -11.47
C CYS A 89 12.79 -5.99 -12.71
N LEU A 90 13.39 -5.10 -13.52
CA LEU A 90 14.09 -5.50 -14.74
C LEU A 90 15.37 -6.31 -14.52
N HIS A 91 16.10 -6.05 -13.42
CA HIS A 91 17.42 -6.65 -13.21
C HIS A 91 17.43 -7.81 -12.22
N PHE A 92 16.46 -7.85 -11.30
CA PHE A 92 16.43 -8.79 -10.18
C PHE A 92 15.12 -9.56 -10.07
N ASP A 93 14.12 -9.29 -10.92
CA ASP A 93 12.78 -9.87 -10.87
C ASP A 93 12.10 -9.71 -9.48
N CYS A 94 12.56 -8.77 -8.67
CA CYS A 94 12.15 -8.58 -7.27
C CYS A 94 12.14 -7.09 -6.91
N LEU A 95 11.29 -6.71 -5.95
CA LEU A 95 11.37 -5.41 -5.26
C LEU A 95 12.19 -5.61 -3.99
N LEU A 96 13.21 -4.78 -3.82
CA LEU A 96 14.25 -4.97 -2.80
C LEU A 96 14.25 -3.87 -1.72
N ASP A 97 13.26 -3.00 -1.74
CA ASP A 97 13.17 -1.88 -0.81
C ASP A 97 12.63 -2.36 0.54
N GLU A 98 13.45 -2.17 1.58
CA GLU A 98 13.02 -2.19 2.99
C GLU A 98 12.31 -0.84 3.26
N PHE A 99 11.07 -0.88 3.77
CA PHE A 99 10.26 0.29 4.07
C PHE A 99 10.68 0.96 5.39
#